data_AF-A0A498LB88-F1
#
_entry.id   AF-A0A498LB88-F1
#
_cell.length_a   1.000
_cell.length_b   1.000
_cell.length_c   1.000
_cell.angle_alpha   90.00
_cell.angle_beta   90.00
_cell.angle_gamma   90.00
#
_symmetry.space_group_name_H-M   'P 1'
#
loop_
_entity.id
_entity.type
_entity.pdbx_description
1 polymer ?
#
loop_
_entity_poly.entity_id
_entity_poly.type
_entity_poly.pdbx_seq_one_letter_code
_entity_poly.pdbx_strand_id
1 'polypeptide(L)'
;MYVPVQNVLLPFSTQVRECLLYTENRKHGLFLEMKPDGSVRGSPVQKRNCVLNLRSVKAGETVIQSSDTSLFLCVDDEDNLKGQMTTLPRGFRERGRDRERDRERERERERERLRERERDKGSETEEDEEKERMMDEASDGEESDDTAYDRRHAIPPCDLP
;
A
#
# COMPACT_ATOMS: atom_id res chain seq x y z
N MET A 1 8.11 -57.40 -8.29
CA MET A 1 8.40 -56.41 -9.34
C MET A 1 9.21 -55.30 -8.69
N TYR A 2 10.52 -55.27 -8.95
CA TYR A 2 11.45 -54.28 -8.42
C TYR A 2 11.33 -53.02 -9.27
N VAL A 3 10.88 -51.92 -8.68
CA VAL A 3 10.96 -50.61 -9.32
C VAL A 3 12.40 -50.13 -9.12
N PRO A 4 13.22 -50.01 -10.17
CA PRO A 4 14.55 -49.48 -10.04
C PRO A 4 14.43 -48.07 -9.45
N VAL A 5 15.38 -47.68 -8.58
CA VAL A 5 15.49 -46.30 -8.08
C VAL A 5 16.01 -45.36 -9.19
N GLN A 6 15.44 -45.47 -10.39
CA GLN A 6 15.61 -44.52 -11.47
C GLN A 6 14.69 -43.35 -11.13
N ASN A 7 15.30 -42.26 -10.64
CA ASN A 7 14.70 -41.01 -10.13
C ASN A 7 14.68 -40.87 -8.60
N VAL A 8 15.85 -40.89 -7.96
CA VAL A 8 16.09 -40.20 -6.66
C VAL A 8 15.94 -38.67 -6.79
N LEU A 9 15.77 -38.16 -8.01
CA LEU A 9 15.47 -36.78 -8.34
C LEU A 9 13.95 -36.60 -8.36
N LEU A 10 13.35 -36.49 -7.18
CA LEU A 10 11.98 -36.01 -7.03
C LEU A 10 11.83 -34.62 -7.70
N PRO A 11 10.61 -34.20 -8.08
CA PRO A 11 10.37 -32.89 -8.69
C PRO A 11 11.05 -31.77 -7.91
N PHE A 12 11.76 -30.89 -8.63
CA PHE A 12 12.62 -29.82 -8.09
C PHE A 12 12.04 -29.06 -6.90
N SER A 13 10.72 -28.85 -6.87
CA SER A 13 10.02 -28.04 -5.87
C SER A 13 9.79 -28.71 -4.51
N THR A 14 9.94 -30.04 -4.41
CA THR A 14 9.61 -30.80 -3.19
C THR A 14 10.82 -31.38 -2.49
N GLN A 15 11.98 -31.38 -3.14
CA GLN A 15 13.17 -31.98 -2.57
C GLN A 15 13.87 -30.99 -1.62
N VAL A 16 14.01 -31.39 -0.36
CA VAL A 16 14.91 -30.76 0.61
C VAL A 16 16.08 -31.69 0.81
N ARG A 17 17.30 -31.15 0.72
CA ARG A 17 18.54 -31.90 0.97
C ARG A 17 19.18 -31.34 2.22
N GLU A 18 19.33 -32.19 3.23
CA GLU A 18 20.17 -31.87 4.37
C GLU A 18 21.64 -32.02 3.95
N CYS A 19 22.43 -30.97 4.14
CA CYS A 19 23.80 -30.90 3.65
C CYS A 19 24.71 -30.10 4.58
N LEU A 20 26.02 -30.27 4.37
CA LEU A 20 27.05 -29.41 4.93
C LEU A 20 27.66 -28.61 3.78
N LEU A 21 27.78 -27.30 3.95
CA LEU A 21 28.57 -26.49 3.02
C LEU A 21 30.00 -26.42 3.52
N TYR A 22 30.94 -26.86 2.69
CA TYR A 22 32.35 -26.95 3.01
C TYR A 22 33.16 -26.07 2.06
N THR A 23 34.12 -25.35 2.61
CA THR A 23 35.11 -24.58 1.87
C THR A 23 36.51 -24.98 2.30
N GLU A 24 37.43 -25.07 1.36
CA GLU A 24 38.81 -25.44 1.64
C GLU A 24 39.77 -24.51 0.91
N ASN A 25 40.84 -24.17 1.60
CA ASN A 25 42.01 -23.53 1.02
C ASN A 25 43.27 -24.32 1.41
N ARG A 26 44.44 -23.89 0.93
CA ARG A 26 45.72 -24.58 1.17
C ARG A 26 46.09 -24.77 2.65
N LYS A 27 45.42 -24.10 3.58
CA LYS A 27 45.74 -24.10 5.01
C LYS A 27 44.63 -24.69 5.87
N HIS A 28 43.36 -24.53 5.46
CA HIS A 28 42.21 -24.86 6.29
C HIS A 28 41.01 -25.33 5.44
N GLY A 29 40.33 -26.36 5.95
CA GLY A 29 38.98 -26.75 5.56
C GLY A 29 37.98 -26.30 6.63
N LEU A 30 36.86 -25.70 6.22
CA LEU A 30 35.84 -25.15 7.11
C LEU A 30 34.44 -25.49 6.62
N PHE A 31 33.60 -25.92 7.54
CA PHE A 31 32.15 -26.04 7.36
C PHE A 31 31.48 -24.70 7.69
N LEU A 32 30.47 -24.32 6.92
CA LEU A 32 29.64 -23.15 7.25
C LEU A 32 28.83 -23.45 8.52
N GLU A 33 29.07 -22.67 9.56
CA GLU A 33 28.41 -22.73 10.86
C GLU A 33 27.50 -21.51 11.04
N MET A 34 26.21 -21.73 11.28
CA MET A 34 25.24 -20.67 11.57
C MET A 34 24.79 -20.75 13.02
N LYS A 35 25.13 -19.74 13.82
CA LYS A 35 24.78 -19.71 15.24
C LYS A 35 23.32 -19.25 15.46
N PRO A 36 22.73 -19.54 16.63
CA PRO A 36 21.37 -19.09 16.98
C PRO A 36 21.18 -17.56 16.98
N ASP A 37 22.25 -16.80 17.16
CA ASP A 37 22.24 -15.33 17.08
C ASP A 37 22.23 -14.80 15.62
N GLY A 38 22.32 -15.69 14.63
CA GLY A 38 22.40 -15.36 13.22
C GLY A 38 23.82 -15.07 12.72
N SER A 39 24.86 -15.17 13.56
CA SER A 39 26.25 -15.05 13.10
C SER A 39 26.63 -16.27 12.25
N VAL A 40 27.23 -16.03 11.08
CA VAL A 40 27.75 -17.08 10.19
C VAL A 40 29.27 -17.08 10.23
N ARG A 41 29.87 -18.25 10.46
CA ARG A 41 31.33 -18.42 10.56
C ARG A 41 31.76 -19.77 9.97
N GLY A 42 33.07 -19.97 9.82
CA GLY A 42 33.63 -21.28 9.46
C GLY A 42 33.99 -22.11 10.69
N SER A 43 33.70 -23.41 10.65
CA SER A 43 34.07 -24.39 11.68
C SER A 43 34.98 -25.48 11.11
N PRO A 44 36.12 -25.80 11.74
CA PRO A 44 36.95 -26.93 11.29
C PRO A 44 36.35 -28.31 11.63
N VAL A 45 35.27 -28.34 12.42
CA VAL A 45 34.62 -29.57 12.87
C VAL A 45 33.14 -29.49 12.52
N GLN A 46 32.58 -30.60 12.05
CA GLN A 46 31.14 -30.70 11.83
C GLN A 46 30.38 -30.64 13.15
N LYS A 47 29.41 -29.73 13.25
CA LYS A 47 28.52 -29.56 14.40
C LYS A 47 27.07 -29.54 13.95
N ARG A 48 26.13 -29.60 14.90
CA ARG A 48 24.68 -29.52 14.62
C ARG A 48 24.31 -28.24 13.87
N ASN A 49 24.88 -27.11 14.28
CA ASN A 49 24.66 -25.82 13.66
C ASN A 49 25.40 -25.61 12.32
N CYS A 50 26.09 -26.63 11.81
CA CYS A 50 26.62 -26.67 10.44
C CYS A 50 25.68 -27.35 9.44
N VAL A 51 24.61 -27.98 9.94
CA VAL A 51 23.66 -28.73 9.11
C VAL A 51 22.64 -27.76 8.50
N LEU A 52 22.52 -27.82 7.18
CA LEU A 52 21.71 -26.88 6.38
C LEU A 52 20.77 -27.64 5.45
N ASN A 53 19.53 -27.17 5.40
CA ASN A 53 18.52 -27.56 4.43
C ASN A 53 18.68 -26.75 3.15
N LEU A 54 19.05 -27.43 2.06
CA LEU A 54 19.08 -26.88 0.72
C LEU A 54 17.76 -27.23 0.02
N ARG A 55 17.02 -26.20 -0.39
CA ARG A 55 15.76 -26.35 -1.16
C ARG A 55 15.87 -25.58 -2.46
N SER A 56 15.54 -26.23 -3.59
CA SER A 56 15.38 -25.52 -4.86
C SER A 56 14.01 -24.83 -4.90
N VAL A 57 13.98 -23.55 -5.25
CA VAL A 57 12.74 -22.77 -5.38
C VAL A 57 12.30 -22.71 -6.84
N LYS A 58 13.25 -22.44 -7.73
CA LYS A 58 13.11 -22.56 -9.19
C LYS A 58 14.46 -22.94 -9.79
N ALA A 59 14.50 -23.24 -11.08
CA ALA A 59 15.74 -23.59 -11.76
C ALA A 59 16.82 -22.50 -11.54
N GLY A 60 17.97 -22.91 -11.03
CA GLY A 60 19.09 -22.01 -10.73
C GLY A 60 18.98 -21.24 -9.41
N GLU A 61 17.86 -21.31 -8.68
CA GLU A 61 17.68 -20.64 -7.40
C GLU A 61 17.42 -21.61 -6.25
N THR A 62 18.20 -21.43 -5.18
CA THR A 62 18.13 -22.24 -3.97
C THR A 62 18.01 -21.37 -2.74
N VAL A 63 17.26 -21.86 -1.76
CA VAL A 63 17.21 -21.31 -0.42
C VAL A 63 17.97 -22.25 0.51
N ILE A 64 18.79 -21.66 1.38
CA ILE A 64 19.60 -22.38 2.36
C ILE A 64 19.10 -21.98 3.74
N GLN A 65 18.68 -22.96 4.52
CA GLN A 65 18.12 -22.75 5.85
C GLN A 65 18.87 -23.61 6.87
N SER A 66 19.19 -23.06 8.04
CA SER A 66 19.71 -23.84 9.17
C SER A 66 18.68 -24.87 9.62
N SER A 67 19.07 -26.14 9.74
CA SER A 67 18.18 -27.17 10.28
C SER A 67 17.96 -27.01 11.79
N ASP A 68 18.95 -26.47 12.50
CA ASP A 68 18.95 -26.29 13.95
C ASP A 68 18.10 -25.08 14.40
N THR A 69 18.17 -23.97 13.65
CA THR A 69 17.58 -22.68 14.07
C THR A 69 16.46 -22.19 13.16
N SER A 70 16.22 -22.86 12.02
CA SER A 70 15.30 -22.40 10.96
C SER A 70 15.63 -21.02 10.37
N LEU A 71 16.79 -20.43 10.68
CA LEU A 71 17.27 -19.20 10.05
C LEU A 71 17.67 -19.43 8.59
N PHE A 72 17.34 -18.49 7.72
CA PHE A 72 17.78 -18.46 6.33
C PHE A 72 19.16 -17.83 6.22
N LEU A 73 20.04 -18.42 5.40
CA LEU A 73 21.32 -17.82 5.04
C LEU A 73 21.07 -16.69 4.03
N CYS A 74 21.37 -15.47 4.44
CA CYS A 74 21.21 -14.26 3.65
C CYS A 74 22.55 -13.50 3.58
N VAL A 75 22.65 -12.59 2.63
CA VAL A 75 23.71 -11.58 2.55
C VAL A 75 23.10 -10.25 2.99
N ASP A 76 23.80 -9.44 3.79
CA ASP A 76 23.39 -8.06 4.08
C ASP A 76 23.97 -7.03 3.12
N ASP A 77 23.64 -5.76 3.35
CA ASP A 77 24.07 -4.64 2.53
C ASP A 77 25.60 -4.39 2.58
N GLU A 78 26.32 -5.06 3.47
CA GLU A 78 27.78 -5.03 3.62
C GLU A 78 28.45 -6.27 3.00
N ASP A 79 27.72 -7.06 2.19
CA ASP A 79 28.16 -8.32 1.60
C ASP A 79 28.53 -9.42 2.64
N ASN A 80 28.06 -9.29 3.89
CA ASN A 80 28.31 -10.29 4.93
C ASN A 80 27.21 -11.36 4.98
N LEU A 81 27.63 -12.60 5.21
CA LEU A 81 26.72 -13.71 5.45
C LEU A 81 26.12 -13.64 6.87
N LYS A 82 24.80 -13.83 6.96
CA LYS A 82 24.05 -13.83 8.22
C LYS A 82 22.82 -14.72 8.16
N GLY A 83 22.40 -15.22 9.33
CA GLY A 83 21.11 -15.87 9.53
C GLY A 83 19.99 -14.85 9.72
N GLN A 84 18.89 -14.98 8.98
CA GLN A 84 17.69 -14.15 9.17
C GLN A 84 16.41 -15.01 9.20
N MET A 85 15.41 -14.57 9.96
CA MET A 85 14.10 -15.25 10.03
C MET A 85 13.31 -15.16 8.72
N THR A 86 13.62 -14.16 7.89
CA THR A 86 12.97 -13.95 6.60
C THR A 86 14.01 -13.79 5.51
N THR A 87 13.72 -14.33 4.33
CA THR A 87 14.52 -14.09 3.12
C THR A 87 14.33 -12.67 2.55
N LEU A 88 13.31 -11.93 3.02
CA LEU A 88 13.08 -10.55 2.61
C LEU A 88 14.05 -9.60 3.34
N PRO A 89 14.66 -8.64 2.61
CA PRO A 89 15.44 -7.56 3.22
C PRO A 89 14.58 -6.77 4.21
N ARG A 90 15.16 -6.37 5.35
CA ARG A 90 14.45 -5.64 6.43
C ARG A 90 13.71 -4.38 5.93
N GLY A 91 14.18 -3.75 4.85
CA GLY A 91 13.58 -2.55 4.26
C GLY A 91 12.27 -2.74 3.47
N PHE A 92 11.83 -3.96 3.18
CA PHE A 92 10.54 -4.17 2.49
C PHE A 92 9.34 -3.86 3.39
N ARG A 93 9.46 -4.08 4.71
CA ARG A 93 8.37 -3.85 5.67
C ARG A 93 8.14 -2.36 5.94
N GLU A 94 9.20 -1.57 6.00
CA GLU A 94 9.12 -0.12 6.28
C GLU A 94 8.57 0.66 5.08
N ARG A 95 9.00 0.29 3.86
CA ARG A 95 8.48 0.89 2.61
C ARG A 95 6.99 0.64 2.38
N GLY A 96 6.39 -0.34 3.06
CA GLY A 96 4.94 -0.53 3.10
C GLY A 96 4.25 0.50 4.00
N ARG A 97 4.79 0.71 5.20
CA ARG A 97 4.23 1.65 6.20
C ARG A 97 4.31 3.11 5.75
N ASP A 98 5.39 3.50 5.08
CA ASP A 98 5.54 4.89 4.64
C ASP A 98 4.57 5.24 3.51
N ARG A 99 4.35 4.32 2.57
CA ARG A 99 3.31 4.48 1.52
C ARG A 99 1.89 4.52 2.11
N GLU A 100 1.65 3.84 3.22
CA GLU A 100 0.36 3.88 3.90
C GLU A 100 0.13 5.23 4.59
N ARG A 101 1.16 5.75 5.28
CA ARG A 101 1.13 7.10 5.87
C ARG A 101 0.94 8.21 4.83
N ASP A 102 1.58 8.12 3.68
CA ASP A 102 1.41 9.12 2.63
C ASP A 102 -0.02 9.11 2.05
N ARG A 103 -0.63 7.93 1.87
CA ARG A 103 -2.05 7.82 1.46
C ARG A 103 -3.01 8.35 2.53
N GLU A 104 -2.69 8.17 3.80
CA GLU A 104 -3.52 8.69 4.90
C GLU A 104 -3.51 10.22 4.93
N ARG A 105 -2.33 10.84 4.79
CA ARG A 105 -2.18 12.30 4.66
C ARG A 105 -2.92 12.86 3.45
N GLU A 106 -2.94 12.13 2.34
CA GLU A 106 -3.66 12.55 1.14
C GLU A 106 -5.18 12.56 1.37
N ARG A 107 -5.72 11.52 2.03
CA ARG A 107 -7.14 11.45 2.41
C ARG A 107 -7.53 12.54 3.41
N GLU A 108 -6.64 12.89 4.33
CA GLU A 108 -6.87 13.96 5.30
C GLU A 108 -7.02 15.32 4.60
N ARG A 109 -6.12 15.64 3.66
CA ARG A 109 -6.22 16.86 2.84
C ARG A 109 -7.49 16.89 2.00
N GLU A 110 -7.91 15.74 1.47
CA GLU A 110 -9.15 15.65 0.69
C GLU A 110 -10.38 15.95 1.57
N ARG A 111 -10.42 15.44 2.81
CA ARG A 111 -11.48 15.75 3.78
C ARG A 111 -11.49 17.22 4.18
N GLU A 112 -10.33 17.84 4.33
CA GLU A 112 -10.23 19.26 4.64
C GLU A 112 -10.81 20.12 3.51
N ARG A 113 -10.46 19.83 2.26
CA ARG A 113 -11.03 20.50 1.07
C ARG A 113 -12.54 20.35 0.94
N LEU A 114 -13.08 19.19 1.32
CA LEU A 114 -14.52 18.97 1.33
C LEU A 114 -15.23 19.85 2.37
N ARG A 115 -14.66 19.96 3.57
CA ARG A 115 -15.21 20.80 4.65
C ARG A 115 -15.14 22.29 4.31
N GLU A 116 -14.08 22.73 3.64
CA GLU A 116 -13.93 24.11 3.17
C GLU A 116 -15.04 24.45 2.15
N ARG A 117 -15.26 23.58 1.15
CA ARG A 117 -16.35 23.73 0.19
C ARG A 117 -17.75 23.73 0.81
N GLU A 118 -17.97 22.93 1.85
CA GLU A 118 -19.25 22.91 2.57
C GLU A 118 -19.48 24.21 3.33
N ARG A 119 -18.43 24.83 3.88
CA ARG A 119 -18.53 26.15 4.53
C ARG A 119 -18.86 27.25 3.53
N ASP A 120 -18.15 27.28 2.40
CA ASP A 120 -18.38 28.29 1.36
C ASP A 120 -19.83 28.23 0.83
N LYS A 121 -20.37 27.02 0.62
CA LYS A 121 -21.77 26.85 0.22
C LYS A 121 -22.78 27.26 1.29
N GLY A 122 -22.45 27.05 2.57
CA GLY A 122 -23.31 27.47 3.68
C GLY A 122 -23.43 28.99 3.77
N SER A 123 -22.32 29.71 3.56
CA SER A 123 -22.33 31.19 3.54
C SER A 123 -23.11 31.77 2.36
N GLU A 124 -23.04 31.17 1.18
CA GLU A 124 -23.83 31.62 0.01
C GLU A 124 -25.34 31.53 0.29
N THR A 125 -25.80 30.46 0.95
CA THR A 125 -27.21 30.30 1.29
C THR A 125 -27.69 31.21 2.42
N GLU A 126 -26.84 31.50 3.41
CA GLU A 126 -27.19 32.39 4.52
C GLU A 126 -27.23 33.87 4.08
N GLU A 127 -26.34 34.30 3.18
CA GLU A 127 -26.33 35.65 2.63
C GLU A 127 -27.54 35.94 1.72
N ASP A 128 -27.96 34.96 0.92
CA ASP A 128 -29.15 35.10 0.06
C ASP A 128 -30.44 35.23 0.88
N GLU A 129 -30.59 34.45 1.96
CA GLU A 129 -31.74 34.55 2.87
C GLU A 129 -31.79 35.87 3.64
N GLU A 130 -30.65 36.46 4.04
CA GLU A 130 -30.61 37.79 4.67
C GLU A 130 -31.00 38.90 3.68
N LYS A 131 -30.61 38.77 2.41
CA LYS A 131 -30.91 39.75 1.37
C LYS A 131 -32.39 39.76 0.98
N GLU A 132 -33.06 38.61 0.95
CA GLU A 132 -34.51 38.54 0.73
C GLU A 132 -35.29 39.25 1.85
N ARG A 133 -34.90 39.05 3.12
CA ARG A 133 -35.54 39.72 4.27
C ARG A 133 -35.40 41.24 4.24
N MET A 134 -34.32 41.78 3.68
CA MET A 134 -34.12 43.22 3.56
C MET A 134 -34.87 43.87 2.39
N MET A 135 -35.36 43.09 1.40
CA MET A 135 -36.17 43.64 0.30
C MET A 135 -37.65 43.82 0.65
N ASP A 136 -38.18 43.00 1.57
CA ASP A 136 -39.59 43.07 1.99
C ASP A 136 -39.91 44.27 2.90
N GLU A 137 -38.92 44.92 3.52
CA GLU A 137 -39.13 46.07 4.42
C GLU A 137 -39.04 47.45 3.72
N ALA A 138 -38.83 47.52 2.40
CA ALA A 138 -38.57 48.79 1.70
C ALA A 138 -39.70 49.28 0.76
N SER A 139 -40.96 48.87 0.97
CA SER A 139 -42.07 49.27 0.10
C SER A 139 -43.26 49.89 0.86
N ASP A 140 -43.04 51.05 1.47
CA ASP A 140 -44.11 52.02 1.78
C ASP A 140 -43.76 53.35 1.11
N GLY A 141 -44.18 53.49 -0.14
CA GLY A 141 -44.04 54.70 -0.95
C GLY A 141 -45.37 55.03 -1.62
N GLU A 142 -46.20 55.82 -0.93
CA GLU A 142 -47.39 56.45 -1.47
C GLU A 142 -47.04 57.54 -2.51
N GLU A 143 -47.81 57.64 -3.60
CA GLU A 143 -48.10 58.79 -4.49
C GLU A 143 -48.46 58.23 -5.89
N SER A 144 -49.45 58.68 -6.65
CA SER A 144 -50.44 59.75 -6.54
C SER A 144 -51.56 59.45 -7.54
N ASP A 145 -52.74 59.99 -7.21
CA ASP A 145 -53.96 60.06 -8.00
C ASP A 145 -53.72 60.64 -9.41
N ASP A 146 -54.28 60.01 -10.46
CA ASP A 146 -54.48 60.68 -11.74
C ASP A 146 -55.79 60.25 -12.39
N THR A 147 -56.67 61.24 -12.50
CA THR A 147 -58.06 61.15 -12.91
C THR A 147 -58.26 60.95 -14.42
N ALA A 148 -59.35 60.25 -14.74
CA ALA A 148 -60.24 60.51 -15.88
C ALA A 148 -59.67 60.53 -17.32
N TYR A 149 -59.96 59.48 -18.09
CA TYR A 149 -60.55 59.69 -19.42
C TYR A 149 -61.69 58.70 -19.70
N ASP A 150 -62.83 59.31 -20.04
CA ASP A 150 -64.11 58.74 -20.45
C ASP A 150 -63.97 58.00 -21.80
N ARG A 151 -64.21 56.68 -21.82
CA ARG A 151 -64.20 55.87 -23.05
C ARG A 151 -65.64 55.54 -23.47
N ARG A 152 -66.39 56.56 -23.88
CA ARG A 152 -67.52 56.36 -24.81
C ARG A 152 -66.95 56.32 -26.22
N HIS A 153 -66.96 55.14 -26.85
CA HIS A 153 -67.46 54.86 -28.22
C HIS A 153 -67.06 53.45 -28.69
N ALA A 154 -67.96 52.86 -29.48
CA ALA A 154 -68.19 51.43 -29.67
C ALA A 154 -67.43 50.77 -30.85
N ILE A 155 -67.18 49.45 -30.70
CA ILE A 155 -67.05 48.26 -31.61
C ILE A 155 -67.47 48.49 -33.11
N PRO A 156 -67.06 47.71 -34.17
CA PRO A 156 -66.52 46.33 -34.21
C PRO A 156 -65.59 45.96 -35.44
N PRO A 157 -65.58 44.72 -36.02
CA PRO A 157 -64.66 43.61 -35.73
C PRO A 157 -63.86 43.14 -36.99
N CYS A 158 -62.81 42.31 -36.84
CA CYS A 158 -62.28 41.51 -37.95
C CYS A 158 -61.79 40.12 -37.49
N ASP A 159 -62.69 39.16 -37.73
CA ASP A 159 -62.63 37.72 -38.03
C ASP A 159 -61.29 36.95 -38.03
N LEU A 160 -61.32 35.82 -37.29
CA LEU A 160 -60.52 34.59 -37.46
C LEU A 160 -61.14 33.72 -38.57
N PRO A 161 -60.35 32.91 -39.31
CA PRO A 161 -59.88 31.61 -38.80
C PRO A 161 -58.36 31.40 -38.85
#